data_AF-A0A1Y1VBL0-F1
#
_entry.id   AF-A0A1Y1VBL0-F1
#
_cell.length_a   1.000
_cell.length_b   1.000
_cell.length_c   1.000
_cell.angle_alpha   90.00
_cell.angle_beta   90.00
_cell.angle_gamma   90.00
#
_symmetry.space_group_name_H-M   'P 1'
#
loop_
_entity.id
_entity.type
_entity.pdbx_description
1 polymer ?
#
loop_
_entity_poly.entity_id
_entity_poly.type
_entity_poly.pdbx_seq_one_letter_code
_entity_poly.pdbx_strand_id
1 'polypeptide(L)'
;MYILLNSYEPKCEPSCYSGKCINNNVCDCSNTHFTGPLCNEYKQSKRMKIMDKAITILASLLIITSIVIIALLIHYKNDSIIKGGGLDFLIIIIIGSIINLIYALTLAVEKTIHKCYFIYLFKNTGFSLVFGSIFVKSLRIYRIFCQKRRMRLGLPREIMYAIVFLITIFHWLMAFFWTILHKISIRKGLTRNFEEYKACKYPLSMNLSTGFNLIVMFSGLMISYFIRNVDKKFKEVII
;
A
#
# COMPACT_ATOMS: atom_id res chain seq x y z
N MET A 1 42.99 -56.94 -23.22
CA MET A 1 43.08 -55.47 -23.30
C MET A 1 42.03 -54.89 -22.36
N TYR A 2 42.36 -54.75 -21.08
CA TYR A 2 41.47 -54.16 -20.07
C TYR A 2 41.71 -52.65 -20.08
N ILE A 3 40.70 -51.89 -20.52
CA ILE A 3 40.72 -50.43 -20.41
C ILE A 3 40.55 -50.09 -18.93
N LEU A 4 41.58 -49.50 -18.32
CA LEU A 4 41.50 -48.90 -16.99
C LEU A 4 40.46 -47.77 -17.05
N LEU A 5 39.27 -48.00 -16.46
CA LEU A 5 38.41 -46.90 -16.04
C LEU A 5 39.14 -46.22 -14.87
N ASN A 6 39.93 -45.20 -15.20
CA ASN A 6 40.48 -44.31 -14.20
C ASN A 6 39.28 -43.63 -13.53
N SER A 7 38.98 -43.98 -12.28
CA SER A 7 37.93 -43.35 -11.49
C SER A 7 38.29 -41.88 -11.32
N TYR A 8 37.62 -41.02 -12.10
CA TYR A 8 37.79 -39.58 -12.01
C TYR A 8 37.24 -39.10 -10.66
N GLU A 9 38.14 -38.70 -9.76
CA GLU A 9 37.77 -38.03 -8.51
C GLU A 9 37.78 -36.51 -8.72
N PRO A 10 36.62 -35.85 -8.68
CA PRO A 10 36.54 -34.40 -8.85
C PRO A 10 37.12 -33.67 -7.65
N LYS A 11 37.90 -32.62 -7.89
CA LYS A 11 38.50 -31.76 -6.86
C LYS A 11 37.93 -30.35 -6.91
N CYS A 12 37.44 -29.84 -5.77
CA CYS A 12 36.93 -28.49 -5.64
C CYS A 12 37.82 -27.68 -4.68
N GLU A 13 38.43 -26.60 -5.18
CA GLU A 13 39.21 -25.64 -4.41
C GLU A 13 38.68 -24.21 -4.64
N PRO A 14 38.05 -23.56 -3.64
CA PRO A 14 37.77 -24.06 -2.30
C PRO A 14 36.69 -25.17 -2.28
N SER A 15 36.65 -25.94 -1.18
CA SER A 15 35.67 -27.01 -1.01
C SER A 15 34.24 -26.48 -0.96
N CYS A 16 33.29 -27.28 -1.46
CA CYS A 16 31.85 -27.00 -1.36
C CYS A 16 31.43 -26.96 0.13
N TYR A 17 30.70 -25.92 0.55
CA TYR A 17 30.32 -25.76 1.96
C TYR A 17 29.25 -26.76 2.40
N SER A 18 28.13 -26.80 1.68
CA SER A 18 26.99 -27.66 2.02
C SER A 18 26.63 -28.67 0.93
N GLY A 19 27.32 -28.63 -0.23
CA GLY A 19 27.06 -29.50 -1.39
C GLY A 19 28.14 -30.55 -1.65
N LYS A 20 27.97 -31.32 -2.72
CA LYS A 20 28.93 -32.35 -3.16
C LYS A 20 29.74 -31.87 -4.37
N CYS A 21 31.05 -32.10 -4.39
CA CYS A 21 31.85 -31.82 -5.58
C CYS A 21 31.54 -32.90 -6.63
N ILE A 22 30.96 -32.50 -7.77
CA ILE A 22 30.60 -33.42 -8.86
C ILE A 22 31.56 -33.32 -10.05
N ASN A 23 32.24 -32.18 -10.18
CA ASN A 23 33.27 -31.94 -11.18
C ASN A 23 34.29 -30.95 -10.62
N ASN A 24 35.43 -30.77 -11.28
CA ASN A 24 36.46 -29.84 -10.83
C ASN A 24 35.89 -28.43 -10.68
N ASN A 25 35.91 -27.90 -9.44
CA ASN A 25 35.31 -26.63 -9.04
C ASN A 25 33.81 -26.47 -9.35
N VAL A 26 33.06 -27.58 -9.44
CA VAL A 26 31.60 -27.59 -9.60
C VAL A 26 30.95 -28.33 -8.45
N CYS A 27 30.21 -27.59 -7.64
CA CYS A 27 29.44 -28.11 -6.53
C CYS A 27 27.97 -28.38 -6.92
N ASP A 28 27.46 -29.55 -6.56
CA ASP A 28 26.04 -29.88 -6.59
C ASP A 28 25.37 -29.51 -5.27
N CYS A 29 24.47 -28.52 -5.33
CA CYS A 29 23.68 -28.03 -4.21
C CYS A 29 22.24 -28.58 -4.19
N SER A 30 21.88 -29.51 -5.08
CA SER A 30 20.49 -29.94 -5.32
C SER A 30 19.81 -30.50 -4.07
N ASN A 31 20.57 -31.24 -3.24
CA ASN A 31 20.09 -31.84 -1.99
C ASN A 31 20.19 -30.89 -0.78
N THR A 32 20.36 -29.58 -1.01
CA THR A 32 20.60 -28.58 0.04
C THR A 32 19.61 -27.41 -0.08
N HIS A 33 19.47 -26.64 1.00
CA HIS A 33 18.74 -25.36 0.99
C HIS A 33 19.54 -24.22 0.36
N PHE A 34 20.78 -24.49 -0.03
CA PHE A 34 21.72 -23.50 -0.55
C PHE A 34 21.84 -23.57 -2.08
N THR A 35 22.42 -22.52 -2.64
CA THR A 35 22.71 -22.29 -4.05
C THR A 35 24.05 -21.53 -4.16
N GLY A 36 24.41 -21.14 -5.37
CA GLY A 36 25.69 -20.51 -5.68
C GLY A 36 26.81 -21.52 -5.97
N PRO A 37 27.96 -21.04 -6.46
CA PRO A 37 29.06 -21.90 -6.94
C PRO A 37 29.67 -22.78 -5.84
N LEU A 38 29.54 -22.38 -4.57
CA LEU A 38 30.07 -23.10 -3.41
C LEU A 38 28.99 -23.64 -2.46
N CYS A 39 27.71 -23.57 -2.85
CA CYS A 39 26.56 -23.95 -2.03
C CYS A 39 26.50 -23.23 -0.67
N ASN A 40 26.71 -21.91 -0.66
CA ASN A 40 26.75 -21.07 0.53
C ASN A 40 25.68 -19.95 0.53
N GLU A 41 24.92 -19.79 -0.56
CA GLU A 41 23.86 -18.78 -0.66
C GLU A 41 22.48 -19.40 -0.46
N TYR A 42 21.53 -18.73 0.20
CA TYR A 42 20.16 -19.26 0.32
C TYR A 42 19.40 -19.15 -1.01
N LYS A 43 18.56 -20.14 -1.32
CA LYS A 43 17.66 -20.06 -2.48
C LYS A 43 16.69 -18.88 -2.33
N GLN A 44 16.49 -18.09 -3.40
CA GLN A 44 15.52 -17.00 -3.36
C GLN A 44 14.08 -17.54 -3.37
N SER A 45 13.22 -16.96 -2.54
CA SER A 45 11.84 -17.41 -2.43
C SER A 45 11.05 -17.17 -3.71
N LYS A 46 10.38 -18.21 -4.18
CA LYS A 46 9.61 -18.17 -5.43
C LYS A 46 8.28 -17.47 -5.19
N ARG A 47 8.10 -16.29 -5.78
CA ARG A 47 6.83 -15.56 -5.74
C ARG A 47 5.72 -16.35 -6.43
N MET A 48 4.54 -16.40 -5.81
CA MET A 48 3.35 -16.99 -6.41
C MET A 48 2.84 -16.10 -7.55
N LYS A 49 3.36 -16.32 -8.77
CA LYS A 49 3.01 -15.54 -9.97
C LYS A 49 1.51 -15.47 -10.24
N ILE A 50 0.75 -16.49 -9.82
CA ILE A 50 -0.72 -16.54 -9.95
C ILE A 50 -1.36 -15.41 -9.14
N MET A 51 -0.96 -15.24 -7.87
CA MET A 51 -1.50 -14.22 -6.98
C MET A 51 -1.13 -12.82 -7.45
N ASP A 52 0.13 -12.60 -7.86
CA ASP A 52 0.58 -11.31 -8.38
C ASP A 52 -0.19 -10.91 -9.65
N LYS A 53 -0.42 -11.86 -10.57
CA LYS A 53 -1.25 -11.65 -11.77
C LYS A 53 -2.70 -11.34 -11.43
N ALA A 54 -3.30 -12.08 -10.50
CA ALA A 54 -4.68 -11.86 -10.07
C ALA A 54 -4.88 -10.46 -9.46
N ILE A 55 -3.98 -10.04 -8.57
CA ILE A 55 -3.98 -8.69 -7.99
C ILE A 55 -3.84 -7.63 -9.08
N THR A 56 -2.93 -7.85 -10.03
CA THR A 56 -2.68 -6.89 -11.12
C THR A 56 -3.92 -6.71 -12.01
N ILE A 57 -4.55 -7.80 -12.43
CA ILE A 57 -5.75 -7.78 -13.27
C ILE A 57 -6.90 -7.07 -12.52
N LEU A 58 -7.18 -7.49 -11.28
CA LEU A 58 -8.28 -6.91 -10.49
C LEU A 58 -8.07 -5.42 -10.23
N ALA A 59 -6.87 -5.02 -9.81
CA ALA A 59 -6.57 -3.61 -9.56
C ALA A 59 -6.66 -2.77 -10.83
N SER A 60 -6.19 -3.29 -11.98
CA SER A 60 -6.31 -2.58 -13.27
C SER A 60 -7.76 -2.35 -13.69
N LEU A 61 -8.63 -3.35 -13.52
CA LEU A 61 -10.06 -3.24 -13.80
C LEU A 61 -10.72 -2.18 -12.92
N LEU A 62 -10.45 -2.20 -11.61
CA LEU A 62 -10.99 -1.22 -10.66
C LEU A 62 -10.52 0.21 -10.94
N ILE A 63 -9.27 0.39 -11.39
CA ILE A 63 -8.77 1.71 -11.82
C ILE A 63 -9.55 2.21 -13.03
N ILE A 64 -9.75 1.37 -14.05
CA ILE A 64 -10.52 1.74 -15.25
C ILE A 64 -11.95 2.13 -14.86
N THR A 65 -12.63 1.31 -14.05
CA THR A 65 -13.97 1.63 -13.55
C THR A 65 -14.00 2.93 -12.77
N SER A 66 -13.00 3.20 -11.93
CA SER A 66 -12.90 4.45 -11.16
C SER A 66 -12.74 5.68 -12.06
N ILE A 67 -11.96 5.58 -13.14
CA ILE A 67 -11.79 6.66 -14.13
C ILE A 67 -13.12 6.93 -14.85
N VAL A 68 -13.85 5.87 -15.25
CA VAL A 68 -15.17 6.00 -15.88
C VAL A 68 -16.15 6.70 -14.93
N ILE A 69 -16.16 6.34 -13.63
CA ILE A 69 -17.02 7.00 -12.63
C ILE A 69 -16.67 8.48 -12.52
N ILE A 70 -15.39 8.86 -12.48
CA ILE A 70 -14.98 10.28 -12.48
C ILE A 70 -15.52 11.01 -13.71
N ALA A 71 -15.39 10.41 -14.90
CA ALA A 71 -15.88 11.01 -16.15
C ALA A 71 -17.40 11.22 -16.11
N LEU A 72 -18.16 10.22 -15.64
CA LEU A 72 -19.62 10.32 -15.45
C LEU A 72 -19.99 11.41 -14.45
N LEU A 73 -19.30 11.50 -13.32
CA LEU A 73 -19.54 12.53 -12.31
C LEU A 73 -19.33 13.95 -12.84
N ILE A 74 -18.31 14.15 -13.68
CA ILE A 74 -18.05 15.44 -14.33
C ILE A 74 -19.12 15.74 -15.39
N HIS A 75 -19.54 14.73 -16.17
CA HIS A 75 -20.57 14.88 -17.19
C HIS A 75 -21.94 15.24 -16.58
N TYR A 76 -22.35 14.52 -15.53
CA TYR A 76 -23.63 14.73 -14.84
C TYR A 76 -23.55 15.72 -13.67
N LYS A 77 -22.51 16.59 -13.61
CA LYS A 77 -22.29 17.53 -12.49
C LYS A 77 -23.45 18.48 -12.19
N ASN A 78 -24.31 18.74 -13.18
CA ASN A 78 -25.44 19.66 -13.06
C ASN A 78 -26.70 18.99 -12.51
N ASP A 79 -26.72 17.66 -12.42
CA ASP A 79 -27.81 16.94 -11.81
C ASP A 79 -27.95 17.31 -10.32
N SER A 80 -29.19 17.50 -9.85
CA SER A 80 -29.46 18.01 -8.50
C SER A 80 -28.98 17.04 -7.41
N ILE A 81 -28.98 15.73 -7.68
CA ILE A 81 -28.50 14.69 -6.77
C ILE A 81 -26.98 14.79 -6.64
N ILE A 82 -26.27 14.81 -7.76
CA ILE A 82 -24.79 14.88 -7.81
C ILE A 82 -24.29 16.20 -7.23
N LYS A 83 -24.95 17.31 -7.57
CA LYS A 83 -24.63 18.64 -7.04
C LYS A 83 -24.83 18.71 -5.52
N GLY A 84 -25.86 18.04 -4.98
CA GLY A 84 -26.15 17.97 -3.55
C GLY A 84 -25.08 17.21 -2.74
N GLY A 85 -24.50 16.15 -3.31
CA GLY A 85 -23.51 15.28 -2.65
C GLY A 85 -22.11 15.89 -2.47
N GLY A 86 -21.82 17.05 -3.05
CA GLY A 86 -20.51 17.69 -3.00
C GLY A 86 -19.50 17.00 -3.91
N LEU A 87 -19.64 17.26 -5.21
CA LEU A 87 -18.86 16.67 -6.31
C LEU A 87 -17.35 16.64 -6.05
N ASP A 88 -16.77 17.75 -5.59
CA ASP A 88 -15.32 17.85 -5.44
C ASP A 88 -14.72 16.80 -4.49
N PHE A 89 -15.35 16.61 -3.32
CA PHE A 89 -14.89 15.62 -2.33
C PHE A 89 -15.17 14.19 -2.80
N LEU A 90 -16.21 13.97 -3.59
CA LEU A 90 -16.46 12.66 -4.20
C LEU A 90 -15.35 12.30 -5.20
N ILE A 91 -14.94 13.25 -6.05
CA ILE A 91 -13.81 13.08 -6.97
C ILE A 91 -12.52 12.80 -6.18
N ILE A 92 -12.25 13.53 -5.09
CA ILE A 92 -11.06 13.31 -4.26
C ILE A 92 -11.03 11.92 -3.63
N ILE A 93 -12.17 11.41 -3.16
CA ILE A 93 -12.28 10.04 -2.62
C ILE A 93 -11.93 9.02 -3.70
N ILE A 94 -12.43 9.20 -4.94
CA ILE A 94 -12.13 8.28 -6.03
C ILE A 94 -10.64 8.36 -6.43
N ILE A 95 -10.07 9.57 -6.50
CA ILE A 95 -8.62 9.76 -6.74
C ILE A 95 -7.79 9.06 -5.65
N GLY A 96 -8.15 9.24 -4.37
CA GLY A 96 -7.49 8.55 -3.26
C GLY A 96 -7.61 7.02 -3.36
N SER A 97 -8.75 6.53 -3.84
CA SER A 97 -8.98 5.10 -4.08
C SER A 97 -8.10 4.56 -5.22
N ILE A 98 -7.95 5.32 -6.32
CA ILE A 98 -7.00 4.98 -7.40
C ILE A 98 -5.58 4.91 -6.87
N ILE A 99 -5.15 5.86 -6.03
CA ILE A 99 -3.82 5.85 -5.40
C ILE A 99 -3.62 4.60 -4.51
N ASN A 100 -4.65 4.17 -3.77
CA ASN A 100 -4.60 2.92 -3.00
C ASN A 100 -4.48 1.67 -3.89
N LEU A 101 -5.13 1.67 -5.07
CA LEU A 101 -4.98 0.60 -6.06
C LEU A 101 -3.56 0.58 -6.65
N ILE A 102 -2.97 1.75 -6.93
CA ILE A 102 -1.57 1.86 -7.36
C ILE A 102 -0.60 1.35 -6.27
N TYR A 103 -0.89 1.62 -5.00
CA TYR A 103 -0.15 1.01 -3.88
C TYR A 103 -0.21 -0.52 -3.92
N ALA A 104 -1.40 -1.11 -4.14
CA ALA A 104 -1.56 -2.56 -4.25
C ALA A 104 -0.77 -3.15 -5.43
N LEU A 105 -0.76 -2.47 -6.59
CA LEU A 105 0.08 -2.84 -7.74
C LEU A 105 1.57 -2.79 -7.40
N THR A 106 2.02 -1.75 -6.72
CA THR A 106 3.43 -1.63 -6.28
C THR A 106 3.80 -2.73 -5.28
N LEU A 107 2.84 -3.20 -4.49
CA LEU A 107 3.04 -4.33 -3.59
C LEU A 107 3.27 -5.65 -4.36
N ALA A 108 2.65 -5.82 -5.53
CA ALA A 108 2.76 -7.00 -6.37
C ALA A 108 4.06 -7.08 -7.21
N VAL A 109 4.94 -6.09 -7.18
CA VAL A 109 6.24 -6.14 -7.89
C VAL A 109 7.41 -6.32 -6.90
N GLU A 110 8.54 -6.83 -7.40
CA GLU A 110 9.76 -7.02 -6.60
C GLU A 110 10.19 -5.72 -5.90
N LYS A 111 10.60 -5.85 -4.64
CA LYS A 111 10.97 -4.73 -3.77
C LYS A 111 12.33 -4.17 -4.15
N THR A 112 12.33 -2.88 -4.44
CA THR A 112 13.53 -2.04 -4.55
C THR A 112 13.43 -0.90 -3.55
N ILE A 113 14.55 -0.23 -3.28
CA ILE A 113 14.59 0.88 -2.32
C ILE A 113 13.57 1.95 -2.72
N HIS A 114 13.56 2.38 -3.98
CA HIS A 114 12.59 3.34 -4.51
C HIS A 114 11.14 2.87 -4.36
N LYS A 115 10.85 1.60 -4.63
CA LYS A 115 9.49 1.06 -4.45
C LYS A 115 9.07 1.05 -2.99
N CYS A 116 9.98 0.83 -2.03
CA CYS A 116 9.65 0.96 -0.61
C CYS A 116 9.23 2.39 -0.25
N TYR A 117 9.88 3.41 -0.81
CA TYR A 117 9.44 4.80 -0.65
C TYR A 117 8.04 5.03 -1.24
N PHE A 118 7.81 4.62 -2.50
CA PHE A 118 6.52 4.77 -3.16
C PHE A 118 5.39 3.99 -2.45
N ILE A 119 5.69 2.80 -1.93
CA ILE A 119 4.75 2.01 -1.13
C ILE A 119 4.28 2.83 0.08
N TYR A 120 5.21 3.45 0.81
CA TYR A 120 4.85 4.26 1.97
C TYR A 120 4.05 5.50 1.58
N LEU A 121 4.47 6.21 0.52
CA LEU A 121 3.81 7.42 0.04
C LEU A 121 2.39 7.14 -0.46
N PHE A 122 2.21 6.17 -1.35
CA PHE A 122 0.88 5.85 -1.90
C PHE A 122 -0.06 5.32 -0.84
N LYS A 123 0.41 4.47 0.08
CA LYS A 123 -0.40 3.96 1.19
C LYS A 123 -0.96 5.09 2.05
N ASN A 124 -0.12 6.03 2.49
CA ASN A 124 -0.58 7.10 3.36
C ASN A 124 -1.36 8.17 2.60
N THR A 125 -0.93 8.55 1.39
CA THR A 125 -1.64 9.54 0.57
C THR A 125 -3.05 9.05 0.19
N GLY A 126 -3.17 7.80 -0.27
CA GLY A 126 -4.46 7.22 -0.59
C GLY A 126 -5.36 7.11 0.63
N PHE A 127 -4.82 6.75 1.80
CA PHE A 127 -5.55 6.78 3.07
C PHE A 127 -6.05 8.19 3.41
N SER A 128 -5.18 9.20 3.39
CA SER A 128 -5.52 10.58 3.77
C SER A 128 -6.59 11.18 2.87
N LEU A 129 -6.52 10.95 1.56
CA LEU A 129 -7.50 11.48 0.61
C LEU A 129 -8.86 10.81 0.78
N VAL A 130 -8.92 9.49 0.99
CA VAL A 130 -10.18 8.76 1.19
C VAL A 130 -10.77 9.09 2.57
N PHE A 131 -10.07 8.74 3.64
CA PHE A 131 -10.60 8.87 5.00
C PHE A 131 -10.66 10.31 5.47
N GLY A 132 -9.72 11.17 5.07
CA GLY A 132 -9.80 12.60 5.36
C GLY A 132 -11.02 13.25 4.72
N SER A 133 -11.31 12.94 3.46
CA SER A 133 -12.50 13.47 2.76
C SER A 133 -13.81 12.98 3.36
N ILE A 134 -13.90 11.69 3.70
CA ILE A 134 -15.05 11.12 4.41
C ILE A 134 -15.22 11.80 5.77
N PHE A 135 -14.13 11.96 6.52
CA PHE A 135 -14.14 12.62 7.83
C PHE A 135 -14.68 14.04 7.75
N VAL A 136 -14.16 14.89 6.85
CA VAL A 136 -14.64 16.29 6.75
C VAL A 136 -16.07 16.38 6.23
N LYS A 137 -16.52 15.48 5.35
CA LYS A 137 -17.93 15.40 4.92
C LYS A 137 -18.85 15.07 6.10
N SER A 138 -18.50 14.06 6.88
CA SER A 138 -19.23 13.67 8.09
C SER A 138 -19.23 14.80 9.13
N LEU A 139 -18.10 15.49 9.31
CA LEU A 139 -17.95 16.63 10.21
C LEU A 139 -18.86 17.80 9.78
N ARG A 140 -18.96 18.10 8.49
CA ARG A 140 -19.86 19.13 7.97
C ARG A 140 -21.32 18.81 8.32
N ILE A 141 -21.76 17.56 8.12
CA ILE A 141 -23.12 17.11 8.47
C ILE A 141 -23.35 17.24 9.98
N TYR A 142 -22.40 16.76 10.79
CA TYR A 142 -22.48 16.85 12.25
C TYR A 142 -22.65 18.30 12.73
N ARG A 143 -21.90 19.26 12.18
CA ARG A 143 -22.03 20.69 12.53
C ARG A 143 -23.38 21.29 12.14
N ILE A 144 -23.97 20.85 11.03
CA ILE A 144 -25.28 21.33 10.57
C ILE A 144 -26.41 20.82 11.49
N PHE A 145 -26.40 19.54 11.84
CA PHE A 145 -27.55 18.89 12.48
C PHE A 145 -27.42 18.68 13.99
N CYS A 146 -26.22 18.40 14.50
CA CYS A 146 -26.01 18.01 15.90
C CYS A 146 -25.46 19.15 16.79
N GLN A 147 -24.97 20.25 16.21
CA GLN A 147 -24.45 21.38 16.98
C GLN A 147 -25.57 22.33 17.44
N LYS A 148 -25.41 22.94 18.63
CA LYS A 148 -26.40 23.85 19.25
C LYS A 148 -26.86 24.93 18.26
N ARG A 149 -28.17 25.26 18.28
CA ARG A 149 -28.90 26.13 17.33
C ARG A 149 -28.21 27.47 16.99
N ARG A 150 -27.39 28.00 17.91
CA ARG A 150 -26.64 29.26 17.77
C ARG A 150 -25.38 29.15 16.86
N MET A 151 -24.92 27.95 16.52
CA MET A 151 -23.72 27.71 15.69
C MET A 151 -23.98 26.76 14.51
N ARG A 152 -25.21 26.67 14.00
CA ARG A 152 -25.58 25.88 12.80
C ARG A 152 -25.07 26.50 11.49
N LEU A 153 -23.79 26.80 11.44
CA LEU A 153 -23.10 27.19 10.22
C LEU A 153 -22.38 25.95 9.69
N GLY A 154 -22.63 25.63 8.42
CA GLY A 154 -21.88 24.59 7.72
C GLY A 154 -20.38 24.94 7.72
N LEU A 155 -19.53 23.92 7.72
CA LEU A 155 -18.10 24.13 7.61
C LEU A 155 -17.78 24.70 6.21
N PRO A 156 -17.04 25.83 6.11
CA PRO A 156 -16.66 26.40 4.82
C PRO A 156 -15.74 25.45 4.06
N ARG A 157 -15.81 25.49 2.72
CA ARG A 157 -15.13 24.50 1.86
C ARG A 157 -13.61 24.59 2.01
N GLU A 158 -13.09 25.80 2.16
CA GLU A 158 -11.68 26.13 2.35
C GLU A 158 -11.10 25.39 3.57
N ILE A 159 -11.83 25.37 4.69
CA ILE A 159 -11.41 24.66 5.90
C ILE A 159 -11.45 23.14 5.67
N MET A 160 -12.45 22.63 4.95
CA MET A 160 -12.52 21.20 4.62
C MET A 160 -11.29 20.75 3.82
N TYR A 161 -10.92 21.50 2.78
CA TYR A 161 -9.70 21.24 1.99
C TYR A 161 -8.44 21.37 2.84
N ALA A 162 -8.35 22.40 3.68
CA ALA A 162 -7.21 22.60 4.57
C ALA A 162 -6.98 21.42 5.51
N ILE A 163 -8.05 20.83 6.07
CA ILE A 163 -7.94 19.65 6.94
C ILE A 163 -7.39 18.44 6.16
N VAL A 164 -7.95 18.11 4.98
CA VAL A 164 -7.48 16.98 4.17
C VAL A 164 -6.04 17.18 3.71
N PHE A 165 -5.69 18.40 3.31
CA PHE A 165 -4.34 18.77 2.92
C PHE A 165 -3.36 18.67 4.10
N LEU A 166 -3.75 19.10 5.30
CA LEU A 166 -2.95 19.00 6.51
C LEU A 166 -2.67 17.55 6.92
N ILE A 167 -3.67 16.66 6.82
CA ILE A 167 -3.48 15.23 7.05
C ILE A 167 -2.46 14.68 6.04
N THR A 168 -2.60 15.03 4.76
CA THR A 168 -1.74 14.52 3.68
C THR A 168 -0.29 15.04 3.83
N ILE A 169 -0.12 16.33 4.08
CA ILE A 169 1.21 16.96 4.20
C ILE A 169 1.98 16.42 5.40
N PHE A 170 1.31 16.09 6.51
CA PHE A 170 1.93 15.43 7.66
C PHE A 170 2.64 14.13 7.25
N HIS A 171 1.99 13.28 6.44
CA HIS A 171 2.62 12.05 5.96
C HIS A 171 3.76 12.29 4.98
N TRP A 172 3.62 13.31 4.12
CA TRP A 172 4.66 13.69 3.16
C TRP A 172 5.91 14.22 3.86
N LEU A 173 5.76 15.05 4.88
CA LEU A 173 6.87 15.54 5.70
C LEU A 173 7.60 14.39 6.39
N MET A 174 6.86 13.42 6.94
CA MET A 174 7.45 12.21 7.53
C MET A 174 8.22 11.37 6.50
N ALA A 175 7.63 11.17 5.31
CA ALA A 175 8.29 10.44 4.22
C ALA A 175 9.57 11.15 3.77
N PHE A 176 9.49 12.47 3.55
CA PHE A 176 10.61 13.31 3.13
C PHE A 176 11.74 13.28 4.15
N PHE A 177 11.43 13.40 5.44
CA PHE A 177 12.40 13.28 6.53
C PHE A 177 13.13 11.93 6.52
N TRP A 178 12.43 10.82 6.24
CA TRP A 178 13.08 9.50 6.16
C TRP A 178 13.92 9.31 4.91
N THR A 179 13.55 9.96 3.80
CA THR A 179 14.34 9.97 2.57
C THR A 179 15.67 10.68 2.79
N ILE A 180 15.67 11.85 3.44
CA ILE A 180 16.90 12.60 3.76
C ILE A 180 17.80 11.80 4.70
N LEU A 181 17.22 11.17 5.72
CA LEU A 181 17.98 10.39 6.69
C LEU A 181 18.34 8.97 6.23
N HIS A 182 18.01 8.61 4.98
CA HIS A 182 18.22 7.27 4.41
C HIS A 182 17.75 6.13 5.33
N LYS A 183 16.66 6.33 6.08
CA LYS A 183 16.20 5.38 7.11
C LYS A 183 15.44 4.18 6.55
N ILE A 184 15.03 4.22 5.28
CA ILE A 184 14.35 3.11 4.61
C ILE A 184 15.39 2.19 3.97
N SER A 185 15.38 0.92 4.37
CA SER A 185 16.31 -0.10 3.87
C SER A 185 15.57 -1.36 3.46
N ILE A 186 16.23 -2.21 2.66
CA ILE A 186 15.73 -3.54 2.34
C ILE A 186 16.35 -4.52 3.33
N ARG A 187 15.50 -5.30 4.00
CA ARG A 187 15.93 -6.41 4.84
C ARG A 187 15.68 -7.72 4.09
N LYS A 188 16.68 -8.59 4.10
CA LYS A 188 16.56 -9.99 3.71
C LYS A 188 16.00 -10.78 4.90
N GLY A 189 14.92 -11.53 4.67
CA GLY A 189 14.31 -12.43 5.63
C GLY A 189 14.34 -13.86 5.11
N LEU A 190 14.20 -14.83 6.01
CA LEU A 190 14.11 -16.26 5.65
C LEU A 190 12.68 -16.75 5.86
N THR A 191 12.19 -17.56 4.93
CA THR A 191 10.94 -18.31 5.08
C THR A 191 11.15 -19.55 5.96
N ARG A 192 10.07 -20.26 6.31
CA ARG A 192 10.15 -21.56 7.02
C ARG A 192 10.97 -22.61 6.27
N ASN A 193 11.10 -22.47 4.95
CA ASN A 193 11.83 -23.40 4.07
C ASN A 193 13.27 -22.93 3.77
N PHE A 194 13.80 -21.97 4.56
CA PHE A 194 15.12 -21.36 4.35
C PHE A 194 15.27 -20.66 3.00
N GLU A 195 14.17 -20.16 2.44
CA GLU A 195 14.22 -19.32 1.24
C GLU A 195 14.37 -17.85 1.62
N GLU A 196 15.22 -17.12 0.91
CA GLU A 196 15.46 -15.71 1.14
C GLU A 196 14.40 -14.83 0.43
N TYR A 197 13.80 -13.87 1.15
CA TYR A 197 12.89 -12.87 0.58
C TYR A 197 13.28 -11.45 0.98
N LYS A 198 12.97 -10.48 0.11
CA LYS A 198 13.23 -9.05 0.33
C LYS A 198 11.99 -8.36 0.92
N ALA A 199 12.16 -7.67 2.04
CA ALA A 199 11.12 -6.86 2.68
C ALA A 199 11.60 -5.42 2.93
N CYS A 200 10.68 -4.46 2.88
CA CYS A 200 10.96 -3.07 3.24
C CYS A 200 11.05 -2.96 4.77
N LYS A 201 12.16 -2.41 5.28
CA LYS A 201 12.37 -2.08 6.70
C LYS A 201 12.18 -0.57 6.88
N TYR A 202 11.13 -0.20 7.61
CA TYR A 202 10.82 1.18 7.96
C TYR A 202 11.28 1.50 9.39
N PRO A 203 11.57 2.78 9.71
CA PRO A 203 11.93 3.19 11.06
C PRO A 203 10.73 3.13 12.03
N LEU A 204 11.01 3.06 13.34
CA LEU A 204 9.99 2.98 14.39
C LEU A 204 9.00 4.17 14.36
N SER A 205 9.46 5.33 13.88
CA SER A 205 8.62 6.51 13.66
C SER A 205 7.45 6.27 12.71
N MET A 206 7.43 5.16 11.96
CA MET A 206 6.25 4.73 11.20
C MET A 206 5.02 4.49 12.06
N ASN A 207 5.22 4.07 13.31
CA ASN A 207 4.13 3.85 14.25
C ASN A 207 3.37 5.15 14.55
N LEU A 208 4.03 6.32 14.48
CA LEU A 208 3.37 7.62 14.62
C LEU A 208 2.37 7.85 13.48
N SER A 209 2.78 7.57 12.24
CA SER A 209 1.91 7.68 11.06
C SER A 209 0.73 6.71 11.12
N THR A 210 0.97 5.47 11.58
CA THR A 210 -0.10 4.48 11.75
C THR A 210 -1.05 4.87 12.88
N GLY A 211 -0.54 5.36 14.00
CA GLY A 211 -1.34 5.89 15.11
C GLY A 211 -2.22 7.07 14.68
N PHE A 212 -1.65 8.00 13.91
CA PHE A 212 -2.41 9.13 13.35
C PHE A 212 -3.54 8.67 12.44
N ASN A 213 -3.29 7.70 11.54
CA ASN A 213 -4.33 7.11 10.69
C ASN A 213 -5.48 6.49 11.53
N LEU A 214 -5.13 5.77 12.60
CA LEU A 214 -6.12 5.19 13.50
C LEU A 214 -6.96 6.25 14.21
N ILE A 215 -6.35 7.36 14.65
CA ILE A 215 -7.07 8.48 15.27
C ILE A 215 -8.05 9.10 14.28
N VAL A 216 -7.63 9.35 13.02
CA VAL A 216 -8.51 9.90 11.98
C VAL A 216 -9.69 8.95 11.72
N MET A 217 -9.42 7.65 11.59
CA MET A 217 -10.45 6.64 11.36
C MET A 217 -11.44 6.55 12.53
N PHE A 218 -10.93 6.49 13.77
CA PHE A 218 -11.76 6.45 14.97
C PHE A 218 -12.62 7.70 15.13
N SER A 219 -12.04 8.88 14.88
CA SER A 219 -12.78 10.15 14.90
C SER A 219 -13.89 10.17 13.84
N GLY A 220 -13.61 9.64 12.64
CA GLY A 220 -14.62 9.48 11.58
C GLY A 220 -15.76 8.55 11.97
N LEU A 221 -15.45 7.42 12.60
CA LEU A 221 -16.47 6.48 13.11
C LEU A 221 -17.33 7.11 14.19
N MET A 222 -16.73 7.84 15.13
CA MET A 222 -17.47 8.54 16.18
C MET A 222 -18.44 9.57 15.60
N ILE A 223 -17.99 10.40 14.67
CA ILE A 223 -18.87 11.37 13.99
C ILE A 223 -19.97 10.65 13.22
N SER A 224 -19.63 9.59 12.48
CA SER A 224 -20.60 8.78 11.73
C SER A 224 -21.68 8.19 12.64
N TYR A 225 -21.33 7.80 13.87
CA TYR A 225 -22.27 7.31 14.86
C TYR A 225 -23.24 8.42 15.31
N PHE A 226 -22.74 9.62 15.61
CA PHE A 226 -23.59 10.75 16.02
C PHE A 226 -24.58 11.19 14.93
N ILE A 227 -24.19 11.15 13.65
CA ILE A 227 -25.06 11.57 12.53
C ILE A 227 -26.04 10.47 12.07
N ARG A 228 -25.94 9.24 12.57
CA ARG A 228 -26.74 8.08 12.11
C ARG A 228 -28.26 8.31 12.21
N ASN A 229 -28.69 9.07 13.22
CA ASN A 229 -30.09 9.33 13.53
C ASN A 229 -30.61 10.64 12.94
N VAL A 230 -29.80 11.36 12.14
CA VAL A 230 -30.28 12.52 11.38
C VAL A 230 -31.32 12.08 10.35
N ASP A 231 -32.38 12.87 10.20
CA ASP A 231 -33.62 12.55 9.50
C ASP A 231 -33.42 11.97 8.08
N LYS A 232 -34.19 10.94 7.72
CA LYS A 232 -34.00 10.15 6.48
C LYS A 232 -34.12 10.97 5.19
N LYS A 233 -34.78 12.13 5.22
CA LYS A 233 -34.91 13.07 4.09
C LYS A 233 -33.58 13.71 3.64
N PHE A 234 -32.52 13.64 4.46
CA PHE A 234 -31.18 14.17 4.15
C PHE A 234 -30.08 13.11 4.13
N LYS A 235 -30.43 11.83 4.33
CA LYS A 235 -29.55 10.72 3.98
C LYS A 235 -29.44 10.73 2.45
N GLU A 236 -28.26 10.46 1.91
CA GLU A 236 -28.10 10.28 0.45
C GLU A 236 -29.26 9.41 -0.03
N VAL A 237 -30.07 9.95 -0.95
CA VAL A 237 -31.25 9.29 -1.48
C VAL A 237 -30.74 8.13 -2.32
N ILE A 238 -30.56 6.99 -1.67
CA ILE A 238 -30.38 5.72 -2.35
C ILE A 238 -31.76 5.39 -2.89
N ILE A 239 -31.96 5.71 -4.16
CA ILE A 239 -33.07 5.18 -4.97
C ILE A 239 -32.97 3.66 -4.96
#